data_AF-A0A087W2R5-F1
#
_entry.id   AF-A0A087W2R5-F1
#
_cell.length_a   1.000
_cell.length_b   1.000
_cell.length_c   1.000
_cell.angle_alpha   90.00
_cell.angle_beta   90.00
_cell.angle_gamma   90.00
#
_symmetry.space_group_name_H-M   'P 1'
#
loop_
_entity.id
_entity.type
_entity.pdbx_description
1 polymer ?
#
loop_
_entity_poly.entity_id
_entity_poly.type
_entity_poly.pdbx_seq_one_letter_code
_entity_poly.pdbx_strand_id
1 'polypeptide(L)'
;MSFPCTLLLIRSEPTPINANCTDGIQWIWIVFRQCAVSPQEIVAVTFGLLSATIWVVFAVPQIVENCRKGIPDQALSPSLLACFLIGDTVNLVGCVFVHQLPLQTIMAAIGVLGDLIQILQFLYCKFKHEMVLRNFATSIEVFLPNDSGLDAISVSPERPPSSSTLTVFCPLGFLCLIGPFWLASSPDHRTPSMFRHPPAAESIPSPALRSEPLFPTNSLIVGYVLGWISASIYISSRVPQIIKNWRRGSTEGLSPITFIFAIVGNVAYALQIFLTSIELTFIIRALPWLFGSLGVVLFDLIICTQFYRYQGRGYNSLAADVEVTTC
;
A
#
# COMPACT_ATOMS: atom_id res chain seq x y z
N MET A 1 16.00 -23.09 -12.87
CA MET A 1 16.03 -21.64 -12.56
C MET A 1 16.72 -21.48 -11.22
N SER A 2 18.03 -21.22 -11.26
CA SER A 2 18.85 -21.09 -10.06
C SER A 2 18.62 -19.70 -9.47
N PHE A 3 17.95 -19.63 -8.32
CA PHE A 3 17.84 -18.39 -7.56
C PHE A 3 19.25 -18.02 -7.08
N PRO A 4 19.78 -16.83 -7.43
CA PRO A 4 21.10 -16.44 -6.99
C PRO A 4 21.11 -16.26 -5.47
N CYS A 5 22.25 -16.58 -4.90
CA CYS A 5 22.59 -16.57 -3.48
C CYS A 5 22.34 -15.18 -2.85
N THR A 6 21.08 -14.89 -2.51
CA THR A 6 20.66 -13.62 -1.90
C THR A 6 20.97 -13.60 -0.39
N LEU A 7 21.41 -14.75 0.16
CA LEU A 7 21.80 -14.94 1.56
C LEU A 7 23.16 -14.32 1.93
N LEU A 8 23.99 -13.94 0.96
CA LEU A 8 25.35 -13.43 1.21
C LEU A 8 25.44 -11.93 1.50
N LEU A 9 24.37 -11.15 1.33
CA LEU A 9 24.41 -9.69 1.47
C LEU A 9 23.84 -9.15 2.79
N ILE A 10 23.39 -10.01 3.70
CA ILE A 10 22.70 -9.57 4.94
C ILE A 10 23.55 -9.76 6.20
N ARG A 11 24.52 -10.69 6.23
CA ARG A 11 25.26 -11.02 7.46
C ARG A 11 26.74 -10.67 7.34
N SER A 12 27.21 -9.82 8.25
CA SER A 12 28.61 -9.45 8.45
C SER A 12 29.36 -10.43 9.38
N GLU A 13 28.80 -11.62 9.64
CA GLU A 13 29.47 -12.66 10.44
C GLU A 13 30.27 -13.64 9.56
N PRO A 14 31.45 -14.09 10.03
CA PRO A 14 32.38 -14.92 9.27
C PRO A 14 31.97 -16.39 9.14
N THR A 15 30.83 -16.81 9.70
CA THR A 15 30.33 -18.19 9.55
C THR A 15 29.50 -18.32 8.28
N PRO A 16 29.94 -19.12 7.28
CA PRO A 16 29.08 -19.41 6.15
C PRO A 16 27.85 -20.12 6.69
N ILE A 17 26.69 -19.49 6.56
CA ILE A 17 25.41 -20.16 6.75
C ILE A 17 25.48 -21.38 5.84
N ASN A 18 25.50 -22.58 6.44
CA ASN A 18 25.51 -23.77 5.63
C ASN A 18 24.28 -23.73 4.70
N ALA A 19 24.41 -24.23 3.48
CA ALA A 19 23.37 -24.07 2.46
C ALA A 19 21.98 -24.58 2.91
N ASN A 20 21.92 -25.36 3.99
CA ASN A 20 20.71 -25.92 4.58
C ASN A 20 20.20 -25.19 5.84
N CYS A 21 20.86 -24.11 6.28
CA CYS A 21 20.49 -23.35 7.49
C CYS A 21 20.26 -24.24 8.72
N THR A 22 21.14 -25.21 9.02
CA THR A 22 20.87 -26.21 10.09
C THR A 22 20.71 -25.60 11.47
N ASP A 23 21.43 -24.51 11.72
CA ASP A 23 21.49 -23.87 13.04
C ASP A 23 20.41 -22.79 13.21
N GLY A 24 19.61 -22.56 12.16
CA GLY A 24 18.48 -21.65 12.17
C GLY A 24 17.14 -22.35 12.30
N ILE A 25 16.08 -21.54 12.35
CA ILE A 25 14.70 -22.04 12.42
C ILE A 25 14.30 -22.67 11.06
N GLN A 26 14.16 -24.00 11.07
CA GLN A 26 13.94 -24.80 9.86
C GLN A 26 12.68 -24.43 9.07
N TRP A 27 11.55 -24.16 9.74
CA TRP A 27 10.31 -23.84 9.03
C TRP A 27 10.41 -22.51 8.27
N ILE A 28 11.14 -21.52 8.80
CA ILE A 28 11.40 -20.23 8.13
C ILE A 28 12.23 -20.46 6.86
N TRP A 29 13.24 -21.31 6.95
CA TRP A 29 14.07 -21.70 5.80
C TRP A 29 13.28 -22.48 4.74
N ILE A 30 12.44 -23.43 5.16
CA ILE A 30 11.64 -24.26 4.26
C ILE A 30 10.59 -23.43 3.52
N VAL A 31 9.92 -22.50 4.20
CA VAL A 31 8.82 -21.71 3.62
C VAL A 31 9.33 -20.46 2.90
N PHE A 32 10.21 -19.68 3.54
CA PHE A 32 10.63 -18.36 3.05
C PHE A 32 12.03 -18.35 2.45
N ARG A 33 12.80 -19.44 2.55
CA ARG A 33 14.22 -19.49 2.14
C ARG A 33 15.05 -18.39 2.82
N GLN A 34 14.67 -18.01 4.04
CA GLN A 34 15.43 -17.11 4.90
C GLN A 34 16.01 -17.91 6.07
N CYS A 35 17.29 -17.71 6.36
CA CYS A 35 17.92 -18.32 7.51
C CYS A 35 17.84 -17.37 8.70
N ALA A 36 17.00 -17.69 9.69
CA ALA A 36 16.88 -16.94 10.93
C ALA A 36 17.54 -17.73 12.06
N VAL A 37 18.69 -17.24 12.51
CA VAL A 37 19.52 -17.82 13.58
C VAL A 37 19.53 -16.90 14.78
N SER A 38 19.69 -15.59 14.57
CA SER A 38 19.76 -14.62 15.65
C SER A 38 18.35 -14.24 16.17
N PRO A 39 18.23 -13.84 17.45
CA PRO A 39 16.96 -13.31 17.98
C PRO A 39 16.41 -12.15 17.15
N GLN A 40 17.29 -11.29 16.63
CA GLN A 40 16.91 -10.17 15.77
C GLN A 40 16.24 -10.64 14.47
N GLU A 41 16.82 -11.62 13.78
CA GLU A 41 16.25 -12.19 12.54
C GLU A 41 14.89 -12.86 12.81
N ILE A 42 14.75 -13.57 13.93
CA ILE A 42 13.50 -14.22 14.33
C ILE A 42 12.41 -13.16 14.61
N VAL A 43 12.76 -12.09 15.31
CA VAL A 43 11.84 -10.98 15.60
C VAL A 43 11.46 -10.26 14.30
N ALA A 44 12.39 -10.06 13.36
CA ALA A 44 12.10 -9.49 12.04
C ALA A 44 11.05 -10.32 11.26
N VAL A 45 11.22 -11.65 11.21
CA VAL A 45 10.24 -12.55 10.58
C VAL A 45 8.89 -12.48 11.28
N THR A 46 8.89 -12.41 12.61
CA THR A 46 7.66 -12.31 13.42
C THR A 46 6.88 -11.03 13.11
N PHE A 47 7.54 -9.88 13.01
CA PHE A 47 6.90 -8.62 12.60
C PHE A 47 6.36 -8.68 11.17
N GLY A 48 7.07 -9.34 10.26
CA GLY A 48 6.59 -9.57 8.91
C GLY A 48 5.30 -10.41 8.86
N LEU A 49 5.25 -11.49 9.65
CA LEU A 49 4.06 -12.34 9.77
C LEU A 49 2.91 -11.63 10.45
N LEU A 50 3.18 -10.81 11.46
CA LEU A 50 2.18 -9.97 12.12
C LEU A 50 1.55 -9.00 11.11
N SER A 51 2.39 -8.27 10.36
CA SER A 51 1.94 -7.39 9.30
C SER A 51 1.07 -8.15 8.29
N ALA A 52 1.56 -9.29 7.82
CA ALA A 52 0.86 -10.14 6.86
C ALA A 52 -0.54 -10.56 7.35
N THR A 53 -0.61 -11.02 8.60
CA THR A 53 -1.85 -11.46 9.22
C THR A 53 -2.86 -10.32 9.33
N ILE A 54 -2.41 -9.13 9.73
CA ILE A 54 -3.28 -7.94 9.85
C ILE A 54 -3.90 -7.61 8.49
N TRP A 55 -3.12 -7.60 7.42
CA TRP A 55 -3.61 -7.29 6.08
C TRP A 55 -4.60 -8.33 5.54
N VAL A 56 -4.37 -9.62 5.79
CA VAL A 56 -5.32 -10.69 5.43
C VAL A 56 -6.62 -10.57 6.23
N VAL A 57 -6.51 -10.44 7.55
CA VAL A 57 -7.67 -10.29 8.44
C VAL A 57 -8.46 -9.03 8.12
N PHE A 58 -7.80 -7.97 7.65
CA PHE A 58 -8.46 -6.73 7.23
C PHE A 58 -9.25 -6.88 5.92
N ALA A 59 -8.75 -7.65 4.95
CA ALA A 59 -9.42 -7.84 3.67
C ALA A 59 -10.75 -8.62 3.80
N VAL A 60 -10.81 -9.59 4.73
CA VAL A 60 -11.94 -10.52 4.86
C VAL A 60 -13.26 -9.83 5.26
N PRO A 61 -13.34 -8.98 6.29
CA PRO A 61 -14.56 -8.27 6.66
C PRO A 61 -15.16 -7.47 5.52
N GLN A 62 -14.35 -6.78 4.71
CA GLN A 62 -14.84 -6.01 3.56
C GLN A 62 -15.46 -6.91 2.49
N ILE A 63 -14.82 -8.04 2.20
CA ILE A 63 -15.31 -9.07 1.27
C ILE A 63 -16.63 -9.64 1.78
N VAL A 64 -16.73 -9.97 3.06
CA VAL A 64 -17.94 -10.50 3.69
C VAL A 64 -19.07 -9.48 3.70
N GLU A 65 -18.78 -8.22 4.04
CA GLU A 65 -19.77 -7.16 4.09
C GLU A 65 -20.35 -6.85 2.71
N ASN A 66 -19.51 -6.83 1.68
CA ASN A 66 -19.93 -6.73 0.28
C ASN A 66 -20.85 -7.90 -0.09
N CYS A 67 -20.53 -9.14 0.32
CA CYS A 67 -21.39 -10.30 0.10
C CYS A 67 -22.75 -10.20 0.81
N ARG A 68 -22.78 -9.65 2.04
CA ARG A 68 -24.01 -9.55 2.84
C ARG A 68 -24.95 -8.45 2.36
N LYS A 69 -24.40 -7.26 2.05
CA LYS A 69 -25.20 -6.07 1.69
C LYS A 69 -25.59 -6.04 0.22
N GLY A 70 -24.80 -6.64 -0.67
CA GLY A 70 -25.10 -6.69 -2.11
C GLY A 70 -25.01 -5.35 -2.85
N ILE A 71 -24.71 -4.25 -2.17
CA ILE A 71 -24.57 -2.88 -2.71
C ILE A 71 -23.16 -2.36 -2.34
N PRO A 72 -22.14 -2.61 -3.18
CA PRO A 72 -20.74 -2.31 -2.85
C PRO A 72 -20.38 -0.81 -2.96
N ASP A 73 -21.20 -0.05 -3.67
CA ASP A 73 -21.02 1.37 -4.04
C ASP A 73 -21.17 2.36 -2.87
N GLN A 74 -21.75 1.93 -1.74
CA GLN A 74 -21.83 2.78 -0.54
C GLN A 74 -20.52 2.80 0.27
N ALA A 75 -19.67 1.78 0.13
CA ALA A 75 -18.48 1.61 0.98
C ALA A 75 -17.15 1.94 0.29
N LEU A 76 -16.99 1.60 -1.01
CA LEU A 76 -15.70 1.73 -1.70
C LEU A 76 -15.89 2.13 -3.17
N SER A 77 -15.17 3.15 -3.63
CA SER A 77 -15.32 3.63 -5.00
C SER A 77 -14.59 2.73 -6.01
N PRO A 78 -15.13 2.50 -7.22
CA PRO A 78 -14.48 1.69 -8.26
C PRO A 78 -13.10 2.20 -8.65
N SER A 79 -12.94 3.53 -8.67
CA SER A 79 -11.67 4.18 -8.99
C SER A 79 -10.60 3.93 -7.91
N LEU A 80 -11.00 3.87 -6.64
CA LEU A 80 -10.09 3.53 -5.55
C LEU A 80 -9.67 2.05 -5.62
N LEU A 81 -10.61 1.17 -5.97
CA LEU A 81 -10.33 -0.25 -6.13
C LEU A 81 -9.38 -0.54 -7.30
N ALA A 82 -9.58 0.13 -8.43
CA ALA A 82 -8.65 0.06 -9.56
C ALA A 82 -7.27 0.63 -9.20
N CYS A 83 -7.22 1.70 -8.40
CA CYS A 83 -5.98 2.29 -7.92
C CYS A 83 -5.19 1.32 -7.03
N PHE A 84 -5.86 0.60 -6.13
CA PHE A 84 -5.24 -0.45 -5.32
C PHE A 84 -4.70 -1.59 -6.19
N LEU A 85 -5.49 -2.12 -7.13
CA LEU A 85 -5.01 -3.18 -8.02
C LEU A 85 -3.76 -2.76 -8.80
N ILE A 86 -3.72 -1.53 -9.33
CA ILE A 86 -2.55 -1.00 -10.04
C ILE A 86 -1.37 -0.87 -9.08
N GLY A 87 -1.58 -0.31 -7.89
CA GLY A 87 -0.55 -0.15 -6.86
C GLY A 87 0.06 -1.49 -6.45
N ASP A 88 -0.78 -2.47 -6.13
CA ASP A 88 -0.39 -3.82 -5.70
C ASP A 88 0.33 -4.58 -6.81
N THR A 89 -0.14 -4.46 -8.06
CA THR A 89 0.52 -5.10 -9.21
C THR A 89 1.91 -4.53 -9.42
N VAL A 90 2.04 -3.20 -9.43
CA VAL A 90 3.34 -2.52 -9.59
C VAL A 90 4.27 -2.84 -8.41
N ASN A 91 3.73 -2.90 -7.19
CA ASN A 91 4.47 -3.30 -5.99
C ASN A 91 5.01 -4.73 -6.11
N LEU A 92 4.17 -5.70 -6.51
CA LEU A 92 4.57 -7.10 -6.67
C LEU A 92 5.68 -7.24 -7.71
N VAL A 93 5.55 -6.62 -8.88
CA VAL A 93 6.58 -6.65 -9.93
C VAL A 93 7.87 -6.02 -9.42
N GLY A 94 7.78 -4.90 -8.69
CA GLY A 94 8.92 -4.25 -8.05
C GLY A 94 9.66 -5.17 -7.06
N CYS A 95 8.91 -5.84 -6.18
CA CYS A 95 9.45 -6.80 -5.20
C CYS A 95 10.19 -7.96 -5.88
N VAL A 96 9.61 -8.52 -6.94
CA VAL A 96 10.22 -9.63 -7.70
C VAL A 96 11.54 -9.19 -8.35
N PHE A 97 11.58 -7.97 -8.89
CA PHE A 97 12.74 -7.46 -9.60
C PHE A 97 13.89 -7.06 -8.67
N VAL A 98 13.59 -6.50 -7.49
CA VAL A 98 14.61 -6.14 -6.47
C VAL A 98 15.02 -7.33 -5.60
N HIS A 99 14.37 -8.49 -5.78
CA HIS A 99 14.51 -9.64 -4.89
C HIS A 99 14.25 -9.26 -3.42
N GLN A 100 13.17 -8.51 -3.22
CA GLN A 100 12.79 -8.00 -1.91
C GLN A 100 12.41 -9.14 -0.97
N LEU A 101 12.41 -8.87 0.34
CA LEU A 101 12.14 -9.86 1.39
C LEU A 101 10.94 -10.77 1.04
N PRO A 102 11.07 -12.11 1.13
CA PRO A 102 10.06 -13.07 0.72
C PRO A 102 8.66 -12.79 1.28
N LEU A 103 8.56 -12.46 2.57
CA LEU A 103 7.28 -12.10 3.19
C LEU A 103 6.63 -10.87 2.55
N GLN A 104 7.41 -9.88 2.12
CA GLN A 104 6.90 -8.69 1.44
C GLN A 104 6.40 -9.02 0.03
N THR A 105 7.12 -9.89 -0.68
CA THR A 105 6.72 -10.36 -2.00
C THR A 105 5.43 -11.20 -1.92
N ILE A 106 5.32 -12.10 -0.95
CA ILE A 106 4.12 -12.89 -0.69
C ILE A 106 2.94 -11.98 -0.35
N MET A 107 3.16 -10.96 0.49
CA MET A 107 2.12 -10.00 0.83
C MET A 107 1.64 -9.18 -0.36
N ALA A 108 2.54 -8.73 -1.23
CA ALA A 108 2.16 -8.06 -2.46
C ALA A 108 1.32 -8.98 -3.39
N ALA A 109 1.67 -10.27 -3.46
CA ALA A 109 0.89 -11.24 -4.23
C ALA A 109 -0.51 -11.48 -3.65
N ILE A 110 -0.61 -11.60 -2.32
CA ILE A 110 -1.89 -11.70 -1.62
C ILE A 110 -2.75 -10.45 -1.85
N GLY A 111 -2.13 -9.25 -1.83
CA GLY A 111 -2.80 -7.98 -2.11
C GLY A 111 -3.44 -7.96 -3.49
N VAL A 112 -2.67 -8.27 -4.54
CA VAL A 112 -3.19 -8.38 -5.92
C VAL A 112 -4.37 -9.36 -6.01
N LEU A 113 -4.26 -10.54 -5.39
CA LEU A 113 -5.35 -11.51 -5.37
C LEU A 113 -6.59 -10.98 -4.63
N GLY A 114 -6.39 -10.30 -3.51
CA GLY A 114 -7.45 -9.67 -2.74
C GLY A 114 -8.19 -8.60 -3.55
N ASP A 115 -7.46 -7.72 -4.23
CA ASP A 115 -8.02 -6.68 -5.08
C ASP A 115 -8.82 -7.28 -6.25
N LEU A 116 -8.30 -8.32 -6.90
CA LEU A 116 -9.02 -9.03 -7.95
C LEU A 116 -10.34 -9.62 -7.43
N ILE A 117 -10.31 -10.26 -6.25
CA ILE A 117 -11.52 -10.80 -5.61
C ILE A 117 -12.52 -9.68 -5.34
N GLN A 118 -12.09 -8.57 -4.77
CA GLN A 118 -12.97 -7.43 -4.46
C GLN A 118 -13.56 -6.80 -5.73
N ILE A 119 -12.76 -6.68 -6.81
CA ILE A 119 -13.24 -6.14 -8.10
C ILE A 119 -14.28 -7.08 -8.71
N LEU A 120 -14.02 -8.40 -8.72
CA LEU A 120 -14.96 -9.39 -9.24
C LEU A 120 -16.28 -9.36 -8.45
N GLN A 121 -16.21 -9.26 -7.12
CA GLN A 121 -17.39 -9.09 -6.27
C GLN A 121 -18.15 -7.79 -6.58
N PHE A 122 -17.43 -6.67 -6.70
CA PHE A 122 -18.01 -5.38 -7.05
C PHE A 122 -18.79 -5.47 -8.38
N LEU A 123 -18.15 -6.02 -9.41
CA LEU A 123 -18.76 -6.20 -10.73
C LEU A 123 -19.98 -7.12 -10.65
N TYR A 124 -19.86 -8.26 -9.97
CA TYR A 124 -20.96 -9.21 -9.80
C TYR A 124 -22.18 -8.56 -9.14
N CYS A 125 -21.99 -7.87 -8.01
CA CYS A 125 -23.07 -7.19 -7.30
C CYS A 125 -23.72 -6.11 -8.16
N LYS A 126 -22.91 -5.31 -8.87
CA LYS A 126 -23.40 -4.28 -9.78
C LYS A 126 -24.26 -4.88 -10.90
N PHE A 127 -23.75 -5.91 -11.60
CA PHE A 127 -24.50 -6.57 -12.67
C PHE A 127 -25.81 -7.19 -12.17
N LYS A 128 -25.79 -7.81 -10.98
CA LYS A 128 -27.00 -8.38 -10.36
C LYS A 128 -28.04 -7.31 -10.05
N HIS A 129 -27.63 -6.18 -9.48
CA HIS A 129 -28.53 -5.08 -9.15
C HIS A 129 -29.18 -4.48 -10.42
N GLU A 130 -28.39 -4.20 -11.45
CA GLU A 130 -28.88 -3.71 -12.75
C GLU A 130 -29.88 -4.69 -13.39
N MET A 131 -29.63 -6.00 -13.29
CA MET A 131 -30.55 -7.02 -13.80
C MET A 131 -31.88 -7.03 -13.05
N VAL A 132 -31.87 -6.93 -11.72
CA VAL A 132 -33.09 -6.90 -10.90
C VAL A 132 -33.90 -5.64 -11.21
N LEU A 133 -33.26 -4.47 -11.32
CA LEU A 133 -33.93 -3.23 -11.70
C LEU A 133 -34.56 -3.31 -13.10
N ARG A 134 -33.83 -3.87 -14.07
CA ARG A 134 -34.35 -4.05 -15.43
C ARG A 134 -35.58 -4.98 -15.45
N ASN A 135 -35.52 -6.10 -14.72
CA ASN A 135 -36.65 -7.04 -14.64
C ASN A 135 -37.87 -6.42 -13.95
N PHE A 136 -37.65 -5.60 -12.93
CA PHE A 136 -38.72 -4.86 -12.25
C PHE A 136 -39.36 -3.80 -13.17
N ALA A 137 -38.55 -3.04 -13.90
CA ALA A 137 -39.01 -2.06 -14.88
C ALA A 137 -39.86 -2.73 -15.99
N THR A 138 -39.37 -3.83 -16.57
CA THR A 138 -40.15 -4.61 -17.56
C THR A 138 -41.44 -5.16 -16.97
N SER A 139 -41.45 -5.57 -15.70
CA SER A 139 -42.69 -6.02 -15.05
C SER A 139 -43.70 -4.89 -14.92
N ILE A 140 -43.27 -3.68 -14.53
CA ILE A 140 -44.15 -2.51 -14.43
C ILE A 140 -44.73 -2.13 -15.80
N GLU A 141 -43.91 -2.13 -16.86
CA GLU A 141 -44.38 -1.84 -18.23
C GLU A 141 -45.45 -2.84 -18.71
N VAL A 142 -45.40 -4.10 -18.27
CA VAL A 142 -46.43 -5.10 -18.58
C VAL A 142 -47.72 -4.86 -17.80
N PHE A 143 -47.64 -4.40 -16.54
CA PHE A 143 -48.81 -4.16 -15.69
C PHE A 143 -49.50 -2.81 -15.94
N LEU A 144 -48.78 -1.80 -16.43
CA LEU A 144 -49.32 -0.51 -16.81
C LEU A 144 -49.22 -0.32 -18.33
N PRO A 145 -50.19 -0.82 -19.12
CA PRO A 145 -50.23 -0.54 -20.53
C PRO A 145 -50.37 0.97 -20.74
N ASN A 146 -49.65 1.45 -21.75
CA ASN A 146 -49.30 2.84 -22.01
C ASN A 146 -50.51 3.71 -22.43
N ASP A 147 -51.49 3.91 -21.55
CA ASP A 147 -52.75 4.61 -21.87
C ASP A 147 -53.08 5.81 -20.96
N SER A 148 -52.11 6.28 -20.17
CA SER A 148 -52.21 7.59 -19.52
C SER A 148 -50.87 8.29 -19.64
N GLY A 149 -50.84 9.37 -20.43
CA GLY A 149 -49.69 10.26 -20.62
C GLY A 149 -49.22 10.95 -19.34
N LEU A 150 -48.73 10.16 -18.38
CA LEU A 150 -47.72 10.62 -17.45
C LEU A 150 -46.41 10.50 -18.21
N ASP A 151 -45.92 11.63 -18.69
CA ASP A 151 -44.51 11.78 -19.07
C ASP A 151 -43.68 11.05 -18.03
N ALA A 152 -43.00 9.99 -18.46
CA ALA A 152 -42.06 9.29 -17.63
C ALA A 152 -41.19 10.35 -16.98
N ILE A 153 -41.32 10.51 -15.65
CA ILE A 153 -40.40 11.32 -14.88
C ILE A 153 -39.06 10.65 -15.10
N SER A 154 -38.36 11.14 -16.11
CA SER A 154 -36.99 10.82 -16.39
C SER A 154 -36.23 11.45 -15.25
N VAL A 155 -36.19 10.72 -14.13
CA VAL A 155 -35.12 10.85 -13.17
C VAL A 155 -33.90 10.45 -13.98
N SER A 156 -33.34 11.42 -14.69
CA SER A 156 -31.99 11.33 -15.21
C SER A 156 -31.18 10.92 -13.99
N PRO A 157 -30.48 9.78 -14.01
CA PRO A 157 -29.53 9.50 -12.95
C PRO A 157 -28.59 10.70 -12.98
N GLU A 158 -28.68 11.54 -11.95
CA GLU A 158 -27.80 12.68 -11.79
C GLU A 158 -26.41 12.06 -11.78
N ARG A 159 -25.70 12.18 -12.91
CA ARG A 159 -24.39 11.59 -13.08
C ARG A 159 -23.58 12.24 -11.96
N PRO A 160 -23.12 11.50 -10.93
CA PRO A 160 -22.35 12.11 -9.87
C PRO A 160 -21.23 12.86 -10.57
N PRO A 161 -20.99 14.14 -10.21
CA PRO A 161 -20.06 15.00 -10.95
C PRO A 161 -18.81 14.18 -11.17
N SER A 162 -18.45 13.97 -12.45
CA SER A 162 -17.41 13.05 -12.88
C SER A 162 -16.20 13.35 -12.03
N SER A 163 -16.04 12.57 -10.97
CA SER A 163 -15.13 12.95 -9.92
C SER A 163 -13.79 12.91 -10.58
N SER A 164 -13.10 14.04 -10.51
CA SER A 164 -11.74 14.26 -10.98
C SER A 164 -10.75 13.37 -10.20
N THR A 165 -11.13 12.14 -9.88
CA THR A 165 -10.35 11.13 -9.18
C THR A 165 -9.09 10.84 -9.98
N LEU A 166 -9.17 10.83 -11.32
CA LEU A 166 -8.00 10.68 -12.19
C LEU A 166 -7.03 11.88 -12.12
N THR A 167 -7.53 13.08 -11.78
CA THR A 167 -6.75 14.34 -11.79
C THR A 167 -5.94 14.55 -10.49
N VAL A 168 -6.22 13.80 -9.42
CA VAL A 168 -5.55 13.96 -8.10
C VAL A 168 -4.24 13.17 -8.00
N PHE A 169 -4.03 12.15 -8.84
CA PHE A 169 -2.87 11.25 -8.73
C PHE A 169 -1.56 11.81 -9.33
N CYS A 170 -1.60 12.97 -10.00
CA CYS A 170 -0.52 13.39 -10.90
C CYS A 170 0.63 14.23 -10.27
N PRO A 171 0.44 15.16 -9.31
CA PRO A 171 1.54 16.07 -8.95
C PRO A 171 2.48 15.53 -7.85
N LEU A 172 2.02 14.65 -6.95
CA LEU A 172 2.87 14.07 -5.89
C LEU A 172 3.77 12.93 -6.41
N GLY A 173 3.31 12.16 -7.40
CA GLY A 173 4.10 11.10 -8.01
C GLY A 173 5.29 11.61 -8.82
N PHE A 174 5.17 12.77 -9.48
CA PHE A 174 6.22 13.24 -10.39
C PHE A 174 7.50 13.69 -9.65
N LEU A 175 7.37 14.36 -8.50
CA LEU A 175 8.51 14.79 -7.67
C LEU A 175 9.18 13.60 -6.95
N CYS A 176 8.40 12.60 -6.53
CA CYS A 176 8.91 11.38 -5.88
C CYS A 176 9.56 10.39 -6.86
N LEU A 177 9.41 10.54 -8.17
CA LEU A 177 10.04 9.66 -9.17
C LEU A 177 11.37 10.22 -9.70
N ILE A 178 11.53 11.55 -9.78
CA ILE A 178 12.74 12.17 -10.34
C ILE A 178 13.97 11.89 -9.46
N GLY A 179 13.90 12.17 -8.15
CA GLY A 179 15.04 11.98 -7.24
C GLY A 179 15.56 10.53 -7.21
N PRO A 180 14.69 9.52 -7.03
CA PRO A 180 15.09 8.11 -7.04
C PRO A 180 15.53 7.60 -8.41
N PHE A 181 14.96 8.11 -9.50
CA PHE A 181 15.45 7.80 -10.84
C PHE A 181 16.86 8.33 -11.05
N TRP A 182 17.15 9.56 -10.62
CA TRP A 182 18.51 10.10 -10.58
C TRP A 182 19.44 9.29 -9.67
N LEU A 183 18.98 8.88 -8.48
CA LEU A 183 19.76 8.03 -7.57
C LEU A 183 20.10 6.66 -8.17
N ALA A 184 19.14 6.04 -8.87
CA ALA A 184 19.32 4.74 -9.49
C ALA A 184 20.13 4.79 -10.80
N SER A 185 20.17 5.96 -11.47
CA SER A 185 20.92 6.17 -12.72
C SER A 185 22.26 6.89 -12.53
N SER A 186 22.57 7.40 -11.33
CA SER A 186 23.82 8.10 -11.05
C SER A 186 25.02 7.14 -11.05
N PRO A 187 26.08 7.42 -11.83
CA PRO A 187 27.22 6.50 -11.97
C PRO A 187 28.17 6.43 -10.76
N ASP A 188 28.08 7.31 -9.77
CA ASP A 188 29.12 7.46 -8.74
C ASP A 188 28.54 8.03 -7.43
N HIS A 189 28.53 7.23 -6.35
CA HIS A 189 28.35 7.77 -5.01
C HIS A 189 29.72 7.96 -4.35
N ARG A 190 30.28 9.16 -4.51
CA ARG A 190 31.28 9.67 -3.55
C ARG A 190 30.56 9.90 -2.22
N THR A 191 30.92 9.14 -1.20
CA THR A 191 30.59 9.48 0.19
C THR A 191 31.19 10.85 0.52
N PRO A 192 30.48 11.77 1.20
CA PRO A 192 31.09 12.99 1.69
C PRO A 192 32.03 12.60 2.84
N SER A 193 33.32 12.49 2.54
CA SER A 193 34.36 12.33 3.55
C SER A 193 34.45 13.61 4.40
N MET A 194 33.73 13.63 5.53
CA MET A 194 33.89 14.63 6.58
C MET A 194 35.17 14.38 7.41
N PHE A 195 36.30 14.09 6.76
CA PHE A 195 37.62 14.13 7.38
C PHE A 195 38.63 14.54 6.31
N ARG A 196 38.89 15.84 6.25
CA ARG A 196 39.99 16.42 5.47
C ARG A 196 41.28 16.17 6.26
N HIS A 197 42.12 15.24 5.81
CA HIS A 197 43.54 15.21 6.20
C HIS A 197 44.42 15.79 5.07
N PRO A 198 45.51 16.50 5.40
CA PRO A 198 46.37 17.18 4.44
C PRO A 198 47.31 16.19 3.72
N PRO A 199 47.94 16.59 2.60
CA PRO A 199 48.60 15.67 1.69
C PRO A 199 50.06 15.41 2.08
N ALA A 200 50.51 14.16 1.94
CA ALA A 200 51.73 13.73 1.22
C ALA A 200 52.31 12.44 1.82
N ALA A 201 52.33 11.37 1.01
CA ALA A 201 53.46 10.46 0.80
C ALA A 201 53.02 9.35 -0.15
N GLU A 202 53.69 9.26 -1.30
CA GLU A 202 53.53 8.19 -2.29
C GLU A 202 53.80 6.82 -1.67
N SER A 203 52.88 5.87 -1.82
CA SER A 203 53.20 4.44 -1.78
C SER A 203 52.09 3.59 -2.42
N ILE A 204 52.48 2.83 -3.45
CA ILE A 204 51.86 1.61 -4.01
C ILE A 204 50.46 1.78 -4.65
N PRO A 205 50.25 1.43 -5.95
CA PRO A 205 48.91 1.31 -6.50
C PRO A 205 48.24 0.10 -5.86
N SER A 206 47.53 0.32 -4.75
CA SER A 206 46.54 -0.62 -4.26
C SER A 206 45.56 -0.91 -5.40
N PRO A 207 45.10 -2.16 -5.60
CA PRO A 207 44.05 -2.41 -6.58
C PRO A 207 42.88 -1.51 -6.20
N ALA A 208 42.52 -0.57 -7.09
CA ALA A 208 41.43 0.35 -6.84
C ALA A 208 40.23 -0.49 -6.40
N LEU A 209 39.84 -0.36 -5.13
CA LEU A 209 38.63 -0.95 -4.59
C LEU A 209 37.48 -0.29 -5.34
N ARG A 210 37.09 -0.88 -6.48
CA ARG A 210 35.90 -0.46 -7.22
C ARG A 210 34.75 -0.64 -6.25
N SER A 211 34.16 0.48 -5.83
CA SER A 211 32.86 0.46 -5.17
C SER A 211 31.87 -0.18 -6.12
N GLU A 212 31.38 -1.37 -5.79
CA GLU A 212 30.34 -2.05 -6.56
C GLU A 212 29.11 -1.12 -6.68
N PRO A 213 28.51 -0.99 -7.87
CA PRO A 213 27.35 -0.13 -8.07
C PRO A 213 26.19 -0.58 -7.18
N LEU A 214 25.48 0.39 -6.58
CA LEU A 214 24.33 0.16 -5.71
C LEU A 214 23.27 -0.73 -6.37
N PHE A 215 23.07 -0.56 -7.68
CA PHE A 215 22.19 -1.37 -8.52
C PHE A 215 22.98 -1.95 -9.71
N PRO A 216 23.52 -3.17 -9.62
CA PRO A 216 24.39 -3.74 -10.66
C PRO A 216 23.66 -4.12 -11.95
N THR A 217 22.33 -4.20 -11.95
CA THR A 217 21.53 -4.67 -13.10
C THR A 217 20.32 -3.78 -13.35
N ASN A 218 19.97 -3.62 -14.63
CA ASN A 218 18.79 -2.86 -15.05
C ASN A 218 17.47 -3.37 -14.45
N SER A 219 17.34 -4.68 -14.20
CA SER A 219 16.17 -5.26 -13.53
C SER A 219 15.96 -4.68 -12.13
N LEU A 220 17.02 -4.54 -11.34
CA LEU A 220 16.98 -3.93 -10.01
C LEU A 220 16.56 -2.46 -10.08
N ILE A 221 17.05 -1.70 -11.07
CA ILE A 221 16.67 -0.30 -11.28
C ILE A 221 15.18 -0.20 -11.61
N VAL A 222 14.69 -1.02 -12.55
CA VAL A 222 13.27 -1.04 -12.91
C VAL A 222 12.43 -1.39 -11.68
N GLY A 223 12.82 -2.43 -10.92
CA GLY A 223 12.10 -2.82 -9.71
C GLY A 223 12.06 -1.73 -8.65
N TYR A 224 13.17 -1.01 -8.47
CA TYR A 224 13.27 0.12 -7.54
C TYR A 224 12.34 1.27 -7.94
N VAL A 225 12.30 1.62 -9.23
CA VAL A 225 11.37 2.64 -9.76
C VAL A 225 9.92 2.21 -9.58
N LEU A 226 9.59 0.95 -9.88
CA LEU A 226 8.25 0.41 -9.65
C LEU A 226 7.84 0.50 -8.17
N GLY A 227 8.76 0.21 -7.24
CA GLY A 227 8.53 0.43 -5.81
C GLY A 227 8.19 1.87 -5.44
N TRP A 228 8.82 2.87 -6.09
CA TRP A 228 8.48 4.29 -5.87
C TRP A 228 7.13 4.69 -6.45
N ILE A 229 6.76 4.09 -7.59
CA ILE A 229 5.44 4.27 -8.19
C ILE A 229 4.36 3.72 -7.24
N SER A 230 4.52 2.49 -6.73
CA SER A 230 3.55 1.90 -5.81
C SER A 230 3.46 2.69 -4.50
N ALA A 231 4.58 3.09 -3.92
CA ALA A 231 4.61 3.93 -2.72
C ALA A 231 3.81 5.24 -2.90
N SER A 232 3.99 5.89 -4.05
CA SER A 232 3.28 7.13 -4.39
C SER A 232 1.77 6.90 -4.55
N ILE A 233 1.37 5.80 -5.18
CA ILE A 233 -0.04 5.40 -5.31
C ILE A 233 -0.66 5.18 -3.93
N TYR A 234 -0.01 4.42 -3.06
CA TYR A 234 -0.54 4.15 -1.72
C TYR A 234 -0.72 5.42 -0.90
N ILE A 235 0.27 6.32 -0.86
CA ILE A 235 0.17 7.57 -0.10
C ILE A 235 -0.92 8.47 -0.69
N SER A 236 -0.91 8.67 -2.01
CA SER A 236 -1.86 9.56 -2.68
C SER A 236 -3.31 9.12 -2.53
N SER A 237 -3.57 7.81 -2.43
CA SER A 237 -4.93 7.28 -2.22
C SER A 237 -5.60 7.74 -0.91
N ARG A 238 -4.83 8.22 0.09
CA ARG A 238 -5.38 8.73 1.37
C ARG A 238 -5.79 10.20 1.28
N VAL A 239 -5.20 10.97 0.36
CA VAL A 239 -5.43 12.40 0.19
C VAL A 239 -6.91 12.74 -0.07
N PRO A 240 -7.62 12.04 -0.99
CA PRO A 240 -9.03 12.31 -1.22
C PRO A 240 -9.89 12.17 0.04
N GLN A 241 -9.58 11.18 0.88
CA GLN A 241 -10.33 10.94 2.11
C GLN A 241 -10.09 12.03 3.15
N ILE A 242 -8.84 12.49 3.31
CA ILE A 242 -8.50 13.60 4.21
C ILE A 242 -9.22 14.87 3.79
N ILE A 243 -9.22 15.20 2.49
CA ILE A 243 -9.90 16.37 1.94
C ILE A 243 -11.41 16.24 2.14
N LYS A 244 -11.98 15.07 1.87
CA LYS A 244 -13.41 14.81 2.05
C LYS A 244 -13.85 14.99 3.50
N ASN A 245 -13.11 14.45 4.45
CA ASN A 245 -13.36 14.62 5.89
C ASN A 245 -13.26 16.09 6.31
N TRP A 246 -12.27 16.82 5.78
CA TRP A 246 -12.13 18.26 6.03
C TRP A 246 -13.33 19.05 5.52
N ARG A 247 -13.73 18.83 4.26
CA ARG A 247 -14.84 19.54 3.62
C ARG A 247 -16.18 19.24 4.29
N ARG A 248 -16.40 17.99 4.72
CA ARG A 248 -17.64 17.59 5.41
C ARG A 248 -17.67 17.99 6.88
N GLY A 249 -16.51 18.15 7.52
CA GLY A 249 -16.43 18.37 8.97
C GLY A 249 -16.96 17.19 9.80
N SER A 250 -17.07 16.00 9.20
CA SER A 250 -17.58 14.77 9.81
C SER A 250 -16.80 13.56 9.26
N THR A 251 -16.72 12.49 10.07
CA THR A 251 -16.16 11.18 9.70
C THR A 251 -17.23 10.08 9.63
N GLU A 252 -18.51 10.46 9.57
CA GLU A 252 -19.62 9.51 9.50
C GLU A 252 -19.52 8.58 8.27
N GLY A 253 -19.81 7.30 8.48
CA GLY A 253 -19.69 6.24 7.47
C GLY A 253 -18.29 5.65 7.30
N LEU A 254 -17.29 6.08 8.10
CA LEU A 254 -15.94 5.50 8.12
C LEU A 254 -15.71 4.70 9.39
N SER A 255 -15.05 3.54 9.28
CA SER A 255 -14.61 2.75 10.43
C SER A 255 -13.21 3.20 10.89
N PRO A 256 -13.03 3.69 12.14
CA PRO A 256 -11.71 4.05 12.65
C PRO A 256 -10.79 2.82 12.80
N ILE A 257 -11.37 1.64 13.01
CA ILE A 257 -10.65 0.38 13.19
C ILE A 257 -9.83 0.04 11.93
N THR A 258 -10.35 0.35 10.74
CA THR A 258 -9.65 0.18 9.46
C THR A 258 -8.30 0.90 9.44
N PHE A 259 -8.27 2.16 9.89
CA PHE A 259 -7.06 2.97 9.89
C PHE A 259 -6.08 2.54 11.00
N ILE A 260 -6.60 2.11 12.15
CA ILE A 260 -5.76 1.57 13.23
C ILE A 260 -5.05 0.30 12.78
N PHE A 261 -5.76 -0.65 12.16
CA PHE A 261 -5.13 -1.85 11.61
C PHE A 261 -4.11 -1.54 10.53
N ALA A 262 -4.42 -0.60 9.62
CA ALA A 262 -3.47 -0.15 8.61
C ALA A 262 -2.20 0.43 9.25
N ILE A 263 -2.32 1.24 10.31
CA ILE A 263 -1.16 1.77 11.06
C ILE A 263 -0.35 0.63 11.67
N VAL A 264 -0.97 -0.29 12.42
CA VAL A 264 -0.25 -1.39 13.08
C VAL A 264 0.44 -2.29 12.06
N GLY A 265 -0.26 -2.63 10.96
CA GLY A 265 0.28 -3.46 9.89
C GLY A 265 1.48 -2.81 9.20
N ASN A 266 1.43 -1.51 8.92
CA ASN A 266 2.54 -0.77 8.31
C ASN A 266 3.71 -0.54 9.29
N VAL A 267 3.44 -0.26 10.57
CA VAL A 267 4.51 -0.17 11.58
C VAL A 267 5.23 -1.51 11.71
N ALA A 268 4.50 -2.62 11.78
CA ALA A 268 5.10 -3.96 11.80
C ALA A 268 5.92 -4.25 10.53
N TYR A 269 5.42 -3.84 9.36
CA TYR A 269 6.15 -3.97 8.09
C TYR A 269 7.46 -3.18 8.08
N ALA A 270 7.44 -1.92 8.51
CA ALA A 270 8.64 -1.09 8.59
C ALA A 270 9.65 -1.63 9.62
N LEU A 271 9.17 -2.10 10.78
CA LEU A 271 10.01 -2.73 11.80
C LEU A 271 10.69 -4.00 11.27
N GLN A 272 9.99 -4.83 10.48
CA GLN A 272 10.61 -5.99 9.83
C GLN A 272 11.86 -5.58 9.01
N ILE A 273 11.77 -4.49 8.23
CA ILE A 273 12.88 -4.04 7.38
C ILE A 273 14.07 -3.63 8.25
N PHE A 274 13.87 -2.73 9.21
CA PHE A 274 14.94 -2.26 10.09
C PHE A 274 15.57 -3.37 10.93
N LEU A 275 14.77 -4.32 11.39
CA LEU A 275 15.26 -5.47 12.14
C LEU A 275 15.98 -6.48 11.26
N THR A 276 15.68 -6.54 9.96
CA THR A 276 16.41 -7.43 9.04
C THR A 276 17.84 -6.95 8.84
N SER A 277 18.03 -5.66 8.60
CA SER A 277 19.36 -5.05 8.52
C SER A 277 19.27 -3.53 8.57
N ILE A 278 20.25 -2.91 9.24
CA ILE A 278 20.48 -1.45 9.25
C ILE A 278 21.60 -1.03 8.31
N GLU A 279 22.14 -1.97 7.52
CA GLU A 279 23.18 -1.69 6.54
C GLU A 279 22.68 -0.67 5.52
N LEU A 280 23.47 0.35 5.24
CA LEU A 280 23.03 1.49 4.43
C LEU A 280 22.59 1.03 3.03
N THR A 281 23.33 0.10 2.43
CA THR A 281 23.00 -0.48 1.12
C THR A 281 21.65 -1.19 1.13
N PHE A 282 21.37 -1.95 2.19
CA PHE A 282 20.09 -2.65 2.36
C PHE A 282 18.94 -1.66 2.54
N ILE A 283 19.10 -0.67 3.43
CA ILE A 283 18.09 0.36 3.68
C ILE A 283 17.81 1.15 2.42
N ILE A 284 18.83 1.58 1.67
CA ILE A 284 18.65 2.32 0.41
C ILE A 284 17.85 1.49 -0.59
N ARG A 285 18.15 0.19 -0.75
CA ARG A 285 17.38 -0.69 -1.64
C ARG A 285 15.94 -0.86 -1.18
N ALA A 286 15.68 -0.85 0.14
CA ALA A 286 14.34 -0.97 0.72
C ALA A 286 13.56 0.36 0.84
N LEU A 287 14.17 1.51 0.49
CA LEU A 287 13.59 2.84 0.67
C LEU A 287 12.18 3.03 0.10
N PRO A 288 11.84 2.59 -1.12
CA PRO A 288 10.49 2.81 -1.65
C PRO A 288 9.41 2.20 -0.77
N TRP A 289 9.66 0.99 -0.24
CA TRP A 289 8.73 0.29 0.65
C TRP A 289 8.67 0.93 2.04
N LEU A 290 9.79 1.38 2.59
CA LEU A 290 9.81 2.16 3.84
C LEU A 290 9.03 3.46 3.68
N PHE A 291 9.25 4.19 2.58
CA PHE A 291 8.56 5.44 2.29
C PHE A 291 7.06 5.23 2.12
N GLY A 292 6.65 4.23 1.33
CA GLY A 292 5.25 3.87 1.16
C GLY A 292 4.59 3.51 2.49
N SER A 293 5.23 2.67 3.30
CA SER A 293 4.67 2.20 4.56
C SER A 293 4.57 3.31 5.62
N LEU A 294 5.66 4.03 5.88
CA LEU A 294 5.69 5.12 6.86
C LEU A 294 4.85 6.32 6.39
N GLY A 295 4.80 6.57 5.09
CA GLY A 295 3.92 7.57 4.49
C GLY A 295 2.45 7.24 4.73
N VAL A 296 2.03 5.99 4.53
CA VAL A 296 0.66 5.57 4.86
C VAL A 296 0.37 5.75 6.36
N VAL A 297 1.29 5.38 7.26
CA VAL A 297 1.13 5.61 8.70
C VAL A 297 0.88 7.09 9.01
N LEU A 298 1.69 7.98 8.42
CA LEU A 298 1.53 9.42 8.62
C LEU A 298 0.14 9.92 8.21
N PHE A 299 -0.33 9.53 7.02
CA PHE A 299 -1.62 9.96 6.50
C PHE A 299 -2.79 9.35 7.28
N ASP A 300 -2.68 8.10 7.71
CA ASP A 300 -3.70 7.44 8.51
C ASP A 300 -3.78 8.04 9.93
N LEU A 301 -2.66 8.51 10.50
CA LEU A 301 -2.66 9.27 11.76
C LEU A 301 -3.37 10.63 11.63
N ILE A 302 -3.24 11.30 10.47
CA ILE A 302 -4.01 12.53 10.17
C ILE A 302 -5.51 12.21 10.16
N ILE A 303 -5.92 11.11 9.53
CA ILE A 303 -7.33 10.67 9.50
C ILE A 303 -7.81 10.30 10.91
N CYS A 304 -7.00 9.58 11.70
CA CYS A 304 -7.30 9.26 13.10
C CYS A 304 -7.51 10.54 13.94
N THR A 305 -6.71 11.57 13.68
CA THR A 305 -6.89 12.89 14.32
C THR A 305 -8.23 13.54 13.90
N GLN A 306 -8.65 13.39 12.63
CA GLN A 306 -9.96 13.87 12.17
C GLN A 306 -11.13 13.15 12.88
N PHE A 307 -11.03 11.84 13.14
CA PHE A 307 -12.04 11.11 13.93
C PHE A 307 -12.21 11.73 15.32
N TYR A 308 -11.11 11.95 16.03
CA TYR A 308 -11.16 12.56 17.37
C TYR A 308 -11.73 13.98 17.34
N ARG A 309 -11.32 14.80 16.36
CA ARG A 309 -11.78 16.20 16.24
C ARG A 309 -13.26 16.32 15.88
N TYR A 310 -13.79 15.43 15.04
CA TYR A 310 -15.16 15.53 14.55
C TYR A 310 -16.17 14.74 15.38
N GLN A 311 -15.75 13.85 16.29
CA GLN A 311 -16.64 13.22 17.28
C GLN A 311 -17.39 14.25 18.14
N GLY A 312 -16.73 15.33 18.56
CA GLY A 312 -17.32 16.36 19.44
C GLY A 312 -18.27 17.35 18.75
N ARG A 313 -18.37 17.37 17.42
CA ARG A 313 -19.21 18.34 16.68
C ARG A 313 -20.64 17.86 16.45
N GLY A 314 -20.88 16.54 16.40
CA GLY A 314 -22.23 15.99 16.25
C GLY A 314 -23.15 16.36 17.41
N TYR A 315 -22.62 16.40 18.63
CA TYR A 315 -23.38 16.78 19.83
C TYR A 315 -23.79 18.26 19.82
N ASN A 316 -22.89 19.16 19.39
CA ASN A 316 -23.16 20.59 19.37
C ASN A 316 -24.16 20.99 18.28
N SER A 317 -24.19 20.29 17.15
CA SER A 317 -25.20 20.53 16.10
C SER A 317 -26.58 20.06 16.56
N LEU A 318 -26.68 18.87 17.18
CA LEU A 318 -27.93 18.37 17.76
C LEU A 318 -28.43 19.27 18.90
N ALA A 319 -27.54 19.79 19.74
CA ALA A 319 -27.90 20.75 20.79
C ALA A 319 -28.45 22.05 20.19
N ALA A 320 -27.83 22.58 19.13
CA ALA A 320 -28.29 23.78 18.44
C ALA A 320 -29.63 23.56 17.70
N ASP A 321 -29.82 22.40 17.05
CA ASP A 321 -31.07 22.08 16.35
C ASP A 321 -32.22 21.86 17.34
N VAL A 322 -31.97 21.24 18.51
CA VAL A 322 -32.96 21.14 19.60
C VAL A 322 -33.34 22.53 20.11
N GLU A 323 -32.37 23.43 20.31
CA GLU A 323 -32.60 24.79 20.81
C GLU A 323 -33.41 25.64 19.81
N VAL A 324 -33.18 25.48 18.50
CA VAL A 324 -33.96 26.14 17.43
C VAL A 324 -35.37 25.57 17.30
N THR A 325 -35.57 24.27 17.57
CA THR A 325 -36.90 23.64 17.48
C THR A 325 -37.78 23.90 18.71
N THR A 326 -37.18 24.39 19.82
CA THR A 326 -37.90 24.71 21.06
C THR A 326 -38.38 26.17 21.19
N CYS A 327 -38.30 26.98 20.13
CA CYS A 327 -38.83 28.35 20.10
C CYS A 327 -40.15 28.45 19.31
#